data_AF-A0AAW1QPU3-F1
#
_entry.id   AF-A0AAW1QPU3-F1
#
_cell.length_a   1.000
_cell.length_b   1.000
_cell.length_c   1.000
_cell.angle_alpha   90.00
_cell.angle_beta   90.00
_cell.angle_gamma   90.00
#
_symmetry.space_group_name_H-M   'P 1'
#
loop_
_entity.id
_entity.type
_entity.pdbx_description
1 polymer ?
#
loop_
_entity_poly.entity_id
_entity_poly.type
_entity_poly.pdbx_seq_one_letter_code
_entity_poly.pdbx_strand_id
1 'polypeptide(L)'
;MLGRQPAGLSDHHLDHKSHSATPIGNPCQQPLPSPMLAWRQALTKSLDANSKVPFSKFFQLATIRHDGRPTNRTMVFRGFYKDTDRLTFTTDIRSKKYDDLRTHSKAAEICWYFTESREQFRLNGDLTVIDKDEEDPELVQARKQAWSEMSTSGRSWFTWPKPGLPRGPDEQFQIEPPGPEEPPLPSFCLVIMDVMEVDHLELRSSIRHSYSSQLDSDGERLWHEEDVNP
;
A
#
# COMPACT_ATOMS: atom_id res chain seq x y z
N MET A 1 32.38 68.25 -65.71
CA MET A 1 32.04 69.61 -65.27
C MET A 1 31.08 69.53 -64.10
N LEU A 2 31.51 70.10 -62.97
CA LEU A 2 30.77 70.74 -61.86
C LEU A 2 29.28 70.46 -61.60
N GLY A 3 28.98 70.24 -60.31
CA GLY A 3 27.74 70.72 -59.66
C GLY A 3 27.19 69.79 -58.58
N ARG A 4 27.74 69.83 -57.35
CA ARG A 4 27.18 70.49 -56.14
C ARG A 4 26.08 69.69 -55.39
N GLN A 5 26.42 69.30 -54.14
CA GLN A 5 25.47 69.10 -53.03
C GLN A 5 24.85 70.43 -52.57
N PRO A 6 23.79 70.38 -51.74
CA PRO A 6 24.02 70.70 -50.32
C PRO A 6 23.18 69.87 -49.32
N ALA A 7 23.37 70.20 -48.04
CA ALA A 7 23.24 69.38 -46.85
C ALA A 7 21.92 69.52 -46.06
N GLY A 8 21.68 68.50 -45.22
CA GLY A 8 21.28 68.63 -43.81
C GLY A 8 19.82 68.89 -43.47
N LEU A 9 19.22 67.98 -42.69
CA LEU A 9 18.76 68.23 -41.31
C LEU A 9 18.19 66.95 -40.68
N SER A 10 18.48 66.81 -39.40
CA SER A 10 18.18 65.73 -38.45
C SER A 10 16.70 65.56 -38.14
N ASP A 11 16.26 64.34 -37.87
CA ASP A 11 15.27 64.16 -36.80
C ASP A 11 15.42 62.81 -36.09
N HIS A 12 15.31 62.88 -34.76
CA HIS A 12 15.49 61.78 -33.82
C HIS A 12 14.31 60.81 -33.91
N HIS A 13 14.58 59.52 -34.15
CA HIS A 13 13.58 58.47 -33.93
C HIS A 13 14.03 57.57 -32.77
N LEU A 14 13.20 57.56 -31.74
CA LEU A 14 13.36 56.82 -30.49
C LEU A 14 13.23 55.31 -30.75
N ASP A 15 14.24 54.54 -30.34
CA ASP A 15 14.20 53.08 -30.31
C ASP A 15 13.14 52.60 -29.32
N HIS A 16 11.96 52.23 -29.82
CA HIS A 16 11.00 51.40 -29.09
C HIS A 16 11.53 49.97 -29.03
N LYS A 17 12.23 49.61 -27.95
CA LYS A 17 12.48 48.22 -27.57
C LYS A 17 11.14 47.52 -27.35
N SER A 18 10.70 46.74 -28.33
CA SER A 18 9.63 45.75 -28.17
C SER A 18 10.14 44.62 -27.27
N HIS A 19 9.79 44.67 -25.99
CA HIS A 19 9.91 43.51 -25.11
C HIS A 19 8.87 42.47 -25.51
N SER A 20 9.30 41.45 -26.26
CA SER A 20 8.56 40.21 -26.44
C SER A 20 8.42 39.54 -25.07
N ALA A 21 7.25 39.64 -24.47
CA ALA A 21 6.91 38.86 -23.28
C ALA A 21 6.88 37.39 -23.68
N THR A 22 7.84 36.62 -23.16
CA THR A 22 7.83 35.16 -23.19
C THR A 22 6.53 34.67 -22.54
N PRO A 23 5.77 33.74 -23.15
CA PRO A 23 4.61 33.18 -22.48
C PRO A 23 5.09 32.46 -21.22
N ILE A 24 4.57 32.90 -20.07
CA ILE A 24 4.73 32.22 -18.79
C ILE A 24 4.15 30.83 -18.99
N GLY A 25 5.02 29.82 -19.03
CA GLY A 25 4.60 28.44 -19.11
C GLY A 25 3.61 28.15 -17.98
N ASN A 26 2.46 27.59 -18.32
CA ASN A 26 1.53 27.08 -17.33
C ASN A 26 2.33 26.18 -16.36
N PRO A 27 2.26 26.41 -15.04
CA PRO A 27 2.88 25.51 -14.09
C PRO A 27 2.29 24.13 -14.35
N CYS A 28 3.19 23.17 -14.61
CA CYS A 28 2.90 21.77 -14.80
C CYS A 28 1.92 21.36 -13.70
N GLN A 29 0.64 21.20 -14.06
CA GLN A 29 -0.36 20.71 -13.14
C GLN A 29 0.03 19.27 -12.85
N GLN A 30 0.70 19.05 -11.73
CA GLN A 30 0.79 17.72 -11.18
C GLN A 30 -0.66 17.24 -10.99
N PRO A 31 -1.01 16.02 -11.45
CA PRO A 31 -2.35 15.52 -11.26
C PRO A 31 -2.68 15.59 -9.77
N LEU A 32 -3.81 16.24 -9.44
CA LEU A 32 -4.32 16.26 -8.09
C LEU A 32 -4.44 14.81 -7.61
N PRO A 33 -4.03 14.49 -6.36
CA PRO A 33 -4.18 13.14 -5.85
C PRO A 33 -5.64 12.72 -5.97
N SER A 34 -5.88 11.54 -6.56
CA SER A 34 -7.23 10.97 -6.64
C SER A 34 -7.83 10.93 -5.24
N PRO A 35 -9.11 11.33 -5.07
CA PRO A 35 -9.74 11.32 -3.76
C PRO A 35 -9.70 9.90 -3.17
N MET A 36 -9.31 9.80 -1.90
CA MET A 36 -9.23 8.54 -1.16
C MET A 36 -10.57 7.79 -1.23
N LEU A 37 -10.55 6.48 -1.47
CA LEU A 37 -11.77 5.67 -1.56
C LEU A 37 -12.58 5.69 -0.27
N ALA A 38 -13.92 5.63 -0.36
CA ALA A 38 -14.81 5.73 0.80
C ALA A 38 -14.52 4.68 1.88
N TRP A 39 -14.35 3.41 1.49
CA TRP A 39 -14.00 2.33 2.43
C TRP A 39 -12.62 2.55 3.07
N ARG A 40 -11.66 3.13 2.32
CA ARG A 40 -10.31 3.43 2.81
C ARG A 40 -10.38 4.54 3.86
N GLN A 41 -11.21 5.56 3.63
CA GLN A 41 -11.49 6.61 4.61
C GLN A 41 -12.13 6.03 5.88
N ALA A 42 -13.16 5.19 5.72
CA ALA A 42 -13.83 4.52 6.83
C ALA A 42 -12.83 3.71 7.68
N LEU A 43 -12.03 2.83 7.06
CA LEU A 43 -11.02 2.03 7.74
C LEU A 43 -9.97 2.90 8.46
N THR A 44 -9.56 4.02 7.87
CA THR A 44 -8.63 4.97 8.53
C THR A 44 -9.24 5.53 9.80
N LYS A 45 -10.49 6.00 9.73
CA LYS A 45 -11.22 6.54 10.88
C LYS A 45 -11.34 5.50 12.00
N SER A 46 -11.59 4.24 11.66
CA SER A 46 -11.65 3.12 12.60
C SER A 46 -10.29 2.86 13.26
N LEU A 47 -9.22 2.83 12.47
CA LEU A 47 -7.84 2.71 12.97
C LEU A 47 -7.50 3.84 13.96
N ASP A 48 -7.83 5.09 13.61
CA ASP A 48 -7.55 6.26 14.44
C ASP A 48 -8.34 6.23 15.75
N ALA A 49 -9.62 5.88 15.68
CA ALA A 49 -10.49 5.73 16.85
C ALA A 49 -10.00 4.63 17.81
N ASN A 50 -9.30 3.62 17.29
CA ASN A 50 -8.76 2.49 18.06
C ASN A 50 -7.22 2.56 18.22
N SER A 51 -6.61 3.72 17.96
CA SER A 51 -5.14 3.89 17.96
C SER A 51 -4.47 3.63 19.31
N LYS A 52 -5.22 3.79 20.41
CA LYS A 52 -4.77 3.50 21.78
C LYS A 52 -4.77 2.01 22.12
N VAL A 53 -5.36 1.17 21.28
CA VAL A 53 -5.48 -0.27 21.47
C VAL A 53 -4.42 -0.95 20.61
N PRO A 54 -3.32 -1.48 21.16
CA PRO A 54 -2.20 -1.99 20.35
C PRO A 54 -2.61 -3.10 19.37
N PHE A 55 -3.56 -3.94 19.77
CA PHE A 55 -4.07 -5.04 18.96
C PHE A 55 -5.14 -4.62 17.95
N SER A 56 -5.50 -3.34 17.84
CA SER A 56 -6.38 -2.85 16.77
C SER A 56 -5.74 -2.98 15.38
N LYS A 57 -4.41 -3.15 15.31
CA LYS A 57 -3.67 -3.46 14.07
C LYS A 57 -3.71 -4.95 13.71
N PHE A 58 -4.33 -5.80 14.53
CA PHE A 58 -4.37 -7.24 14.29
C PHE A 58 -5.67 -7.62 13.59
N PHE A 59 -5.56 -8.43 12.54
CA PHE A 59 -6.70 -8.93 11.78
C PHE A 59 -6.56 -10.43 11.50
N GLN A 60 -7.65 -11.09 11.17
CA GLN A 60 -7.66 -12.50 10.77
C GLN A 60 -7.58 -12.60 9.25
N LEU A 61 -6.64 -13.40 8.74
CA LEU A 61 -6.46 -13.65 7.30
C LEU A 61 -6.91 -15.06 6.95
N ALA A 62 -8.03 -15.17 6.24
CA ALA A 62 -8.51 -16.39 5.64
C ALA A 62 -7.85 -16.61 4.27
N THR A 63 -7.32 -17.82 4.04
CA THR A 63 -6.79 -18.26 2.74
C THR A 63 -7.26 -19.68 2.44
N ILE A 64 -7.14 -20.10 1.18
CA ILE A 64 -7.45 -21.47 0.74
C ILE A 64 -6.17 -22.26 0.56
N ARG A 65 -6.13 -23.46 1.13
CA ARG A 65 -5.03 -24.43 0.97
C ARG A 65 -5.14 -25.15 -0.36
N HIS A 66 -4.05 -25.76 -0.82
CA HIS A 66 -4.03 -26.62 -2.03
C HIS A 66 -5.06 -27.76 -2.03
N ASP A 67 -5.51 -28.24 -0.86
CA ASP A 67 -6.54 -29.28 -0.73
C ASP A 67 -7.97 -28.70 -0.69
N GLY A 68 -8.13 -27.42 -1.03
CA GLY A 68 -9.39 -26.68 -1.05
C GLY A 68 -9.92 -26.31 0.35
N ARG A 69 -9.21 -26.66 1.43
CA ARG A 69 -9.67 -26.36 2.80
C ARG A 69 -9.31 -24.93 3.22
N PRO A 70 -10.19 -24.23 3.94
CA PRO A 70 -9.86 -22.92 4.48
C PRO A 70 -8.84 -23.03 5.61
N THR A 71 -8.08 -21.96 5.81
CA THR A 71 -7.19 -21.78 6.95
C THR A 71 -7.21 -20.32 7.37
N ASN A 72 -7.08 -20.06 8.67
CA ASN A 72 -7.19 -18.73 9.24
C ASN A 72 -6.09 -18.52 10.29
N ARG A 73 -5.63 -17.28 10.44
CA ARG A 73 -4.61 -16.86 11.42
C ARG A 73 -4.63 -15.36 11.61
N THR A 74 -4.13 -14.91 12.75
CA THR A 74 -3.91 -13.49 13.01
C THR A 74 -2.67 -12.99 12.28
N MET A 75 -2.78 -11.84 11.63
CA MET A 75 -1.70 -11.08 11.00
C MET A 75 -1.68 -9.65 11.54
N VAL A 76 -0.59 -8.92 11.29
CA VAL A 76 -0.43 -7.54 11.74
C VAL A 76 -0.43 -6.62 10.52
N PHE A 77 -1.33 -5.65 10.50
CA PHE A 77 -1.35 -4.57 9.53
C PHE A 77 -0.08 -3.71 9.64
N ARG A 78 0.60 -3.53 8.50
CA ARG A 78 1.89 -2.82 8.39
C ARG A 78 1.79 -1.51 7.60
N GLY A 79 0.59 -0.98 7.40
CA GLY A 79 0.39 0.25 6.63
C GLY A 79 -0.12 -0.02 5.21
N PHE A 80 -0.32 1.06 4.48
CA PHE A 80 -0.71 1.01 3.07
C PHE A 80 0.52 1.05 2.19
N TYR A 81 0.43 0.39 1.03
CA TYR A 81 1.53 0.37 0.08
C TYR A 81 1.60 1.72 -0.64
N LYS A 82 2.64 2.51 -0.33
CA LYS A 82 2.81 3.88 -0.85
C LYS A 82 1.52 4.70 -0.63
N ASP A 83 1.16 5.55 -1.59
CA ASP A 83 -0.08 6.34 -1.58
C ASP A 83 -1.25 5.59 -2.25
N THR A 84 -1.31 4.26 -2.14
CA THR A 84 -2.39 3.43 -2.70
C THR A 84 -3.31 2.89 -1.61
N ASP A 85 -4.44 2.30 -2.00
CA ASP A 85 -5.37 1.67 -1.06
C ASP A 85 -4.97 0.23 -0.69
N ARG A 86 -3.85 -0.29 -1.21
CA ARG A 86 -3.42 -1.67 -0.96
C ARG A 86 -2.84 -1.85 0.44
N LEU A 87 -3.30 -2.88 1.15
CA LEU A 87 -2.84 -3.15 2.52
C LEU A 87 -1.53 -3.93 2.50
N THR A 88 -0.68 -3.70 3.49
CA THR A 88 0.56 -4.45 3.66
C THR A 88 0.62 -5.22 4.97
N PHE A 89 1.29 -6.36 4.93
CA PHE A 89 1.67 -7.15 6.10
C PHE A 89 2.90 -8.01 5.76
N THR A 90 3.47 -8.72 6.73
CA THR A 90 4.68 -9.52 6.53
C THR A 90 4.45 -10.99 6.81
N THR A 91 5.17 -11.87 6.11
CA THR A 91 5.13 -13.31 6.34
C THR A 91 6.51 -13.94 6.11
N ASP A 92 6.66 -15.18 6.57
CA ASP A 92 7.88 -15.98 6.38
C ASP A 92 7.72 -16.92 5.19
N ILE A 93 8.67 -16.90 4.26
CA ILE A 93 8.73 -17.76 3.07
C ILE A 93 8.66 -19.26 3.42
N ARG A 94 9.12 -19.64 4.61
CA ARG A 94 9.20 -21.04 5.06
C ARG A 94 7.89 -21.53 5.67
N SER A 95 6.91 -20.65 5.83
CA SER A 95 5.63 -20.99 6.44
C SER A 95 4.68 -21.62 5.44
N LYS A 96 3.85 -22.57 5.88
CA LYS A 96 2.89 -23.27 5.00
C LYS A 96 1.99 -22.32 4.19
N LYS A 97 1.64 -21.16 4.75
CA LYS A 97 0.81 -20.16 4.06
C LYS A 97 1.53 -19.55 2.85
N TYR A 98 2.86 -19.46 2.87
CA TYR A 98 3.60 -18.96 1.70
C TYR A 98 3.41 -19.91 0.52
N ASP A 99 3.52 -21.23 0.74
CA ASP A 99 3.28 -22.23 -0.30
C ASP A 99 1.85 -22.11 -0.84
N ASP A 100 0.85 -22.01 0.04
CA ASP A 100 -0.56 -21.86 -0.34
C ASP A 100 -0.78 -20.58 -1.20
N LEU A 101 -0.17 -19.45 -0.80
CA LEU A 101 -0.35 -18.16 -1.48
C LEU A 101 0.38 -18.05 -2.82
N ARG A 102 1.62 -18.56 -2.91
CA ARG A 102 2.43 -18.40 -4.12
C ARG A 102 2.03 -19.39 -5.21
N THR A 103 1.61 -20.59 -4.83
CA THR A 103 1.44 -21.69 -5.80
C THR A 103 0.00 -22.03 -6.12
N HIS A 104 -0.96 -21.69 -5.25
CA HIS A 104 -2.33 -22.18 -5.38
C HIS A 104 -3.37 -21.10 -5.60
N SER A 105 -3.50 -20.14 -4.68
CA SER A 105 -4.53 -19.10 -4.77
C SER A 105 -4.03 -17.78 -4.20
N LYS A 106 -4.22 -16.70 -4.97
CA LYS A 106 -3.99 -15.32 -4.51
C LYS A 106 -5.15 -14.79 -3.69
N ALA A 107 -6.35 -15.33 -3.90
CA ALA A 107 -7.56 -14.89 -3.23
C ALA A 107 -7.47 -15.11 -1.71
N ALA A 108 -7.79 -14.07 -0.97
CA ALA A 108 -7.85 -14.07 0.48
C ALA A 108 -8.94 -13.12 0.99
N GLU A 109 -9.36 -13.34 2.24
CA GLU A 109 -10.26 -12.43 2.93
C GLU A 109 -9.68 -12.07 4.30
N ILE A 110 -9.63 -10.78 4.60
CA ILE A 110 -9.35 -10.26 5.92
C ILE A 110 -10.67 -10.10 6.66
N CYS A 111 -10.75 -10.58 7.91
CA CYS A 111 -11.77 -10.17 8.87
C CYS A 111 -11.10 -9.35 9.97
N TRP A 112 -11.60 -8.15 10.20
CA TRP A 112 -10.98 -7.18 11.09
C TRP A 112 -12.02 -6.52 11.97
N TYR A 113 -11.99 -6.84 13.26
CA TYR A 113 -12.90 -6.28 14.25
C TYR A 113 -12.23 -5.21 15.10
N PHE A 114 -12.87 -4.04 15.21
CA PHE A 114 -12.43 -2.92 16.02
C PHE A 114 -13.28 -2.83 17.30
N THR A 115 -12.64 -3.03 18.45
CA THR A 115 -13.35 -3.21 19.72
C THR A 115 -13.94 -1.93 20.29
N GLU A 116 -13.26 -0.78 20.15
CA GLU A 116 -13.70 0.48 20.75
C GLU A 116 -14.87 1.10 20.00
N SER A 117 -14.82 1.05 18.67
CA SER A 117 -15.89 1.55 17.79
C SER A 117 -17.01 0.54 17.56
N ARG A 118 -16.75 -0.75 17.82
CA ARG A 118 -17.68 -1.89 17.59
C ARG A 118 -18.09 -2.00 16.14
N GLU A 119 -17.09 -2.15 15.28
CA GLU A 119 -17.27 -2.29 13.84
C GLU A 119 -16.41 -3.44 13.30
N GLN A 120 -16.84 -4.02 12.19
CA GLN A 120 -16.14 -5.10 11.50
C GLN A 120 -15.93 -4.73 10.04
N PHE A 121 -14.72 -4.95 9.53
CA PHE A 121 -14.40 -4.91 8.10
C PHE A 121 -14.09 -6.32 7.63
N ARG A 122 -14.73 -6.75 6.55
CA ARG A 122 -14.31 -7.90 5.76
C ARG A 122 -13.77 -7.38 4.44
N LEU A 123 -12.48 -7.57 4.19
CA LEU A 123 -11.83 -7.10 2.96
C LEU A 123 -11.46 -8.32 2.11
N ASN A 124 -12.06 -8.45 0.94
CA ASN A 124 -11.78 -9.52 -0.02
C ASN A 124 -10.86 -9.00 -1.13
N GLY A 125 -9.92 -9.82 -1.58
CA GLY A 125 -9.02 -9.44 -2.66
C GLY A 125 -7.86 -10.40 -2.87
N ASP A 126 -6.94 -9.98 -3.72
CA ASP A 126 -5.79 -10.79 -4.12
C ASP A 126 -4.51 -10.37 -3.41
N LEU A 127 -3.70 -11.36 -3.06
CA LEU A 127 -2.40 -11.19 -2.43
C LEU A 127 -1.27 -11.29 -3.44
N THR A 128 -0.31 -10.37 -3.34
CA THR A 128 1.00 -10.43 -3.98
C THR A 128 2.06 -10.60 -2.90
N VAL A 129 2.91 -11.62 -3.03
CA VAL A 129 3.98 -11.92 -2.08
C VAL A 129 5.31 -11.55 -2.71
N ILE A 130 6.03 -10.63 -2.05
CA ILE A 130 7.33 -10.11 -2.46
C ILE A 130 8.37 -10.79 -1.58
N ASP A 131 9.10 -11.72 -2.17
CA ASP A 131 10.12 -12.53 -1.49
C ASP A 131 11.54 -12.11 -1.90
N LYS A 132 12.52 -12.96 -1.62
CA LYS A 132 13.93 -12.69 -1.90
C LYS A 132 14.27 -12.74 -3.40
N ASP A 133 13.43 -13.38 -4.20
CA ASP A 133 13.63 -13.62 -5.63
C ASP A 133 12.85 -12.60 -6.49
N GLU A 134 12.30 -11.55 -5.87
CA GLU A 134 11.71 -10.43 -6.59
C GLU A 134 12.76 -9.67 -7.41
N GLU A 135 12.42 -9.36 -8.66
CA GLU A 135 13.30 -8.68 -9.62
C GLU A 135 12.84 -7.24 -9.89
N ASP A 136 11.55 -6.93 -9.68
CA ASP A 136 11.03 -5.57 -9.84
C ASP A 136 11.71 -4.63 -8.82
N PRO A 137 12.48 -3.61 -9.27
CA PRO A 137 13.23 -2.74 -8.39
C PRO A 137 12.36 -1.99 -7.36
N GLU A 138 11.12 -1.65 -7.72
CA GLU A 138 10.21 -0.95 -6.81
C GLU A 138 9.68 -1.88 -5.71
N LEU A 139 9.35 -3.12 -6.06
CA LEU A 139 8.89 -4.12 -5.09
C LEU A 139 10.05 -4.58 -4.18
N VAL A 140 11.26 -4.73 -4.74
CA VAL A 140 12.47 -4.98 -3.95
C VAL A 140 12.69 -3.86 -2.93
N GLN A 141 12.56 -2.60 -3.35
CA GLN A 141 12.73 -1.46 -2.45
C GLN A 141 11.62 -1.41 -1.39
N ALA A 142 10.38 -1.71 -1.75
CA ALA A 142 9.28 -1.79 -0.78
C ALA A 142 9.51 -2.88 0.28
N ARG A 143 10.03 -4.05 -0.12
CA ARG A 143 10.40 -5.11 0.82
C ARG A 143 11.51 -4.66 1.77
N LYS A 144 12.52 -3.92 1.30
CA LYS A 144 13.58 -3.34 2.14
C LYS A 144 13.02 -2.31 3.13
N GLN A 145 12.15 -1.42 2.67
CA GLN A 145 11.50 -0.42 3.53
C GLN A 145 10.69 -1.10 4.64
N ALA A 146 9.87 -2.09 4.28
CA ALA A 146 9.08 -2.85 5.24
C ALA A 146 9.94 -3.57 6.29
N TRP A 147 11.16 -4.00 5.95
CA TRP A 147 12.12 -4.59 6.90
C TRP A 147 12.71 -3.55 7.87
N SER A 148 13.09 -2.38 7.36
CA SER A 148 13.65 -1.29 8.16
C SER A 148 12.65 -0.81 9.22
N GLU A 149 11.37 -0.71 8.86
CA GLU A 149 10.28 -0.29 9.74
C GLU A 149 9.89 -1.32 10.82
N MET A 150 10.37 -2.56 10.73
CA MET A 150 10.12 -3.57 11.76
C MET A 150 10.84 -3.19 13.06
N SER A 151 10.27 -3.60 14.20
CA SER A 151 11.02 -3.59 15.45
C SER A 151 12.08 -4.70 15.44
N THR A 152 13.11 -4.57 16.28
CA THR A 152 14.11 -5.64 16.48
C THR A 152 13.44 -6.97 16.82
N SER A 153 12.51 -6.98 17.79
CA SER A 153 11.75 -8.19 18.14
C SER A 153 10.93 -8.74 16.97
N GLY A 154 10.42 -7.87 16.09
CA GLY A 154 9.71 -8.28 14.88
C GLY A 154 10.63 -8.95 13.86
N ARG A 155 11.84 -8.42 13.67
CA ARG A 155 12.85 -9.04 12.79
C ARG A 155 13.38 -10.37 13.33
N SER A 156 13.48 -10.55 14.65
CA SER A 156 13.94 -11.80 15.27
C SER A 156 13.12 -13.03 14.86
N TRP A 157 11.81 -12.88 14.58
CA TRP A 157 10.99 -14.01 14.12
C TRP A 157 11.53 -14.68 12.85
N PHE A 158 12.27 -13.94 12.02
CA PHE A 158 12.83 -14.42 10.76
C PHE A 158 14.18 -15.11 10.92
N THR A 159 14.82 -15.02 12.09
CA THR A 159 16.07 -15.74 12.43
C THR A 159 15.81 -17.14 12.98
N TRP A 160 14.61 -17.38 13.50
CA TRP A 160 14.25 -18.63 14.17
C TRP A 160 14.19 -19.83 13.21
N PRO A 161 14.22 -21.08 13.74
CA PRO A 161 14.03 -22.28 12.95
C PRO A 161 12.74 -22.28 12.13
N LYS A 162 12.68 -23.12 11.09
CA LYS A 162 11.54 -23.21 10.19
C LYS A 162 10.23 -23.40 10.97
N PRO A 163 9.23 -22.52 10.78
CA PRO A 163 7.96 -22.62 11.50
C PRO A 163 7.22 -23.90 11.13
N GLY A 164 6.57 -24.52 12.13
CA GLY A 164 5.79 -25.75 11.97
C GLY A 164 6.58 -27.05 12.18
N LEU A 165 7.89 -26.99 12.43
CA LEU A 165 8.69 -28.14 12.87
C LEU A 165 8.65 -28.31 14.39
N PRO A 166 9.01 -29.51 14.92
CA PRO A 166 9.17 -29.73 16.36
C PRO A 166 10.13 -28.71 16.99
N ARG A 167 9.82 -28.30 18.23
CA ARG A 167 10.61 -27.29 18.96
C ARG A 167 12.01 -27.82 19.27
N GLY A 168 13.02 -27.06 18.85
CA GLY A 168 14.42 -27.24 19.23
C GLY A 168 14.78 -26.53 20.55
N PRO A 169 16.07 -26.52 20.92
CA PRO A 169 16.55 -25.86 22.14
C PRO A 169 16.41 -24.33 22.06
N ASP A 170 16.34 -23.68 23.22
CA ASP A 170 15.95 -22.26 23.33
C ASP A 170 16.96 -21.29 22.70
N GLU A 171 18.24 -21.67 22.62
CA GLU A 171 19.32 -20.87 22.01
C GLU A 171 19.04 -20.56 20.54
N GLN A 172 18.30 -21.44 19.84
CA GLN A 172 17.91 -21.23 18.44
C GLN A 172 16.92 -20.07 18.27
N PHE A 173 16.32 -19.58 19.35
CA PHE A 173 15.35 -18.49 19.36
C PHE A 173 15.93 -17.17 19.91
N GLN A 174 17.22 -17.16 20.27
CA GLN A 174 17.93 -16.00 20.84
C GLN A 174 18.92 -15.36 19.84
N ILE A 175 18.75 -15.62 18.55
CA ILE A 175 19.59 -15.08 17.49
C ILE A 175 19.21 -13.62 17.21
N GLU A 176 20.19 -12.72 17.35
CA GLU A 176 20.03 -11.31 17.00
C GLU A 176 19.81 -11.16 15.48
N PRO A 177 18.74 -10.48 15.05
CA PRO A 177 18.49 -10.26 13.63
C PRO A 177 19.38 -9.13 13.08
N PRO A 178 19.56 -9.07 11.75
CA PRO A 178 20.13 -7.89 11.12
C PRO A 178 19.37 -6.61 11.51
N GLY A 179 20.10 -5.50 11.54
CA GLY A 179 19.57 -4.17 11.80
C GLY A 179 18.59 -3.68 10.72
N PRO A 180 17.92 -2.54 10.98
CA PRO A 180 16.96 -1.96 10.05
C PRO A 180 17.59 -1.50 8.72
N GLU A 181 18.84 -1.06 8.76
CA GLU A 181 19.60 -0.60 7.58
C GLU A 181 20.28 -1.76 6.83
N GLU A 182 20.25 -2.97 7.38
CA GLU A 182 20.83 -4.16 6.77
C GLU A 182 19.82 -4.84 5.82
N PRO A 183 20.31 -5.62 4.83
CA PRO A 183 19.43 -6.32 3.92
C PRO A 183 18.42 -7.25 4.64
N PRO A 184 17.17 -7.32 4.16
CA PRO A 184 16.17 -8.21 4.75
C PRO A 184 16.58 -9.67 4.60
N LEU A 185 16.38 -10.47 5.65
CA LEU A 185 16.67 -11.91 5.61
C LEU A 185 15.94 -12.61 4.46
N PRO A 186 16.53 -13.64 3.82
CA PRO A 186 15.87 -14.39 2.74
C PRO A 186 14.49 -14.96 3.11
N SER A 187 14.25 -15.21 4.40
CA SER A 187 12.97 -15.69 4.92
C SER A 187 11.88 -14.62 4.99
N PHE A 188 12.25 -13.34 4.98
CA PHE A 188 11.31 -12.23 5.10
C PHE A 188 10.58 -11.96 3.78
N CYS A 189 9.25 -11.92 3.84
CA CYS A 189 8.40 -11.51 2.73
C CYS A 189 7.53 -10.32 3.12
N LEU A 190 7.38 -9.37 2.20
CA LEU A 190 6.31 -8.38 2.21
C LEU A 190 5.11 -8.98 1.47
N VAL A 191 3.91 -8.76 1.98
CA VAL A 191 2.66 -9.12 1.32
C VAL A 191 1.86 -7.86 1.09
N ILE A 192 1.37 -7.68 -0.13
CA ILE A 192 0.50 -6.59 -0.55
C ILE A 192 -0.85 -7.20 -0.93
N MET A 193 -1.92 -6.69 -0.33
CA MET A 193 -3.30 -7.05 -0.68
C MET A 193 -3.92 -5.99 -1.55
N ASP A 194 -4.38 -6.39 -2.73
CA ASP A 194 -5.22 -5.59 -3.60
C ASP A 194 -6.70 -5.88 -3.30
N VAL A 195 -7.37 -4.93 -2.64
CA VAL A 195 -8.74 -5.08 -2.15
C VAL A 195 -9.74 -4.85 -3.28
N MET A 196 -10.67 -5.78 -3.45
CA MET A 196 -11.68 -5.77 -4.50
C MET A 196 -13.09 -5.55 -3.95
N GLU A 197 -13.36 -6.03 -2.73
CA GLU A 197 -14.64 -5.87 -2.05
C GLU A 197 -14.40 -5.60 -0.56
N VAL A 198 -15.27 -4.77 0.04
CA VAL A 198 -15.29 -4.49 1.48
C VAL A 198 -16.72 -4.57 1.99
N ASP A 199 -16.91 -5.31 3.08
CA ASP A 199 -18.16 -5.36 3.84
C ASP A 199 -17.87 -4.77 5.22
N HIS A 200 -18.43 -3.59 5.49
CA HIS A 200 -18.24 -2.82 6.72
C HIS A 200 -19.53 -2.81 7.53
N LEU A 201 -19.48 -3.42 8.72
CA LEU A 201 -20.60 -3.52 9.63
C LEU A 201 -20.35 -2.65 10.87
N GLU A 202 -21.23 -1.67 11.11
CA GLU A 202 -21.25 -0.84 12.32
C GLU A 202 -22.29 -1.34 13.32
N LEU A 203 -21.87 -1.99 14.41
CA LEU A 203 -22.80 -2.64 15.34
C LEU A 203 -23.58 -1.66 16.21
N ARG A 204 -23.08 -0.44 16.42
CA ARG A 204 -23.76 0.57 17.27
C ARG A 204 -24.96 1.18 16.57
N SER A 205 -24.82 1.47 15.29
CA SER A 205 -25.85 2.08 14.43
C SER A 205 -26.68 1.02 13.70
N SER A 206 -26.23 -0.25 13.69
CA SER A 206 -26.83 -1.33 12.89
C SER A 206 -26.86 -0.98 11.40
N ILE A 207 -25.81 -0.33 10.92
CA ILE A 207 -25.61 0.03 9.51
C ILE A 207 -24.57 -0.93 8.93
N ARG A 208 -24.79 -1.36 7.68
CA ARG A 208 -23.86 -2.19 6.94
C ARG A 208 -23.66 -1.61 5.54
N HIS A 209 -22.41 -1.31 5.21
CA HIS A 209 -21.99 -0.79 3.92
C HIS A 209 -21.31 -1.91 3.12
N SER A 210 -21.72 -2.06 1.85
CA SER A 210 -21.02 -2.89 0.88
C SER A 210 -20.30 -1.99 -0.11
N TYR A 211 -19.00 -2.21 -0.25
CA TYR A 211 -18.16 -1.59 -1.25
C TYR A 211 -17.68 -2.67 -2.21
N SER A 212 -17.92 -2.50 -3.50
CA SER A 212 -17.44 -3.43 -4.52
C SER A 212 -16.77 -2.69 -5.66
N SER A 213 -15.81 -3.34 -6.30
CA SER A 213 -15.10 -2.75 -7.42
C SER A 213 -15.26 -3.56 -8.69
N GLN A 214 -15.32 -2.86 -9.81
CA GLN A 214 -15.36 -3.45 -11.14
C GLN A 214 -14.33 -2.75 -12.02
N LEU A 215 -13.73 -3.51 -12.93
CA LEU A 215 -12.87 -2.92 -13.96
C LEU A 215 -13.77 -2.37 -15.08
N ASP A 216 -13.52 -1.13 -15.48
CA ASP A 216 -14.16 -0.55 -16.66
C ASP A 216 -13.50 -1.01 -17.96
N SER A 217 -13.95 -0.46 -19.09
CA SER A 217 -13.43 -0.80 -20.42
C SER A 217 -11.96 -0.43 -20.62
N ASP A 218 -11.45 0.54 -19.87
CA ASP A 218 -10.07 1.03 -19.93
C ASP A 218 -9.16 0.30 -18.92
N GLY A 219 -9.73 -0.59 -18.10
CA GLY A 219 -9.04 -1.36 -17.07
C GLY A 219 -8.88 -0.59 -15.76
N GLU A 220 -9.55 0.55 -15.60
CA GLU A 220 -9.55 1.33 -14.37
C GLU A 220 -10.59 0.76 -13.39
N ARG A 221 -10.26 0.84 -12.10
CA ARG A 221 -11.11 0.28 -11.04
C ARG A 221 -12.14 1.31 -10.60
N LEU A 222 -13.40 1.06 -10.93
CA LEU A 222 -14.55 1.83 -10.44
C LEU A 222 -15.12 1.19 -9.18
N TRP A 223 -15.36 2.01 -8.16
CA TRP A 223 -15.92 1.59 -6.88
C TRP A 223 -17.38 1.99 -6.75
N HIS A 224 -18.19 1.06 -6.26
CA HIS A 224 -19.59 1.26 -5.92
C HIS A 224 -19.77 1.05 -4.41
N GLU A 225 -20.64 1.87 -3.82
CA GLU A 225 -21.03 1.82 -2.41
C GLU A 225 -22.56 1.68 -2.33
N GLU A 226 -23.03 0.76 -1.50
CA GLU A 226 -24.44 0.60 -1.19
C GLU A 226 -24.65 0.22 0.28
N ASP A 227 -25.73 0.72 0.86
CA ASP A 227 -26.19 0.29 2.18
C ASP A 227 -27.01 -1.00 2.02
N VAL A 228 -26.64 -2.03 2.78
CA VAL A 228 -27.28 -3.34 2.73
C VAL A 228 -27.89 -3.70 4.10
N ASN A 229 -28.83 -4.62 4.11
CA ASN A 229 -29.38 -5.13 5.37
C ASN A 229 -28.26 -5.79 6.21
N PRO A 230 -28.18 -5.49 7.52
CA PRO A 230 -27.21 -6.11 8.44
C PRO A 230 -27.29 -7.63 8.49
#